data_AF-A0A3R6P3U5-F1
#
_entry.id   AF-A0A3R6P3U5-F1
#
_cell.length_a   1.000
_cell.length_b   1.000
_cell.length_c   1.000
_cell.angle_alpha   90.00
_cell.angle_beta   90.00
_cell.angle_gamma   90.00
#
_symmetry.space_group_name_H-M   'P 1'
#
loop_
_entity.id
_entity.type
_entity.pdbx_description
1 polymer ?
#
loop_
_entity_poly.entity_id
_entity_poly.type
_entity_poly.pdbx_seq_one_letter_code
_entity_poly.pdbx_strand_id
1 'polypeptide(L)'
;MAIVITNGEHYIHINEHGKYVKFNNLLNATQFASVHEAISRIKKAPAKTKGYYVYDTFTDKIVWKQFTQEERIEMQENKNVELEIKRTNNGKIKRKKYSQSVRKVIYDKYDGRCQLCGRKILLSDMTLDHHIALSMGGADDVSNLVPTCLPCNRFKSNIAPALFEERIREIFMYQMEKKFSDKWIWCFVKGILEILI
;
A
#
# COMPACT_ATOMS: atom_id res chain seq x y z
N MET A 1 -11.14 -23.84 -1.63
CA MET A 1 -10.49 -22.52 -1.43
C MET A 1 -11.48 -21.48 -1.89
N ALA A 2 -11.88 -20.55 -1.04
CA ALA A 2 -12.98 -19.64 -1.36
C ALA A 2 -12.83 -18.26 -0.73
N ILE A 3 -13.08 -17.23 -1.53
CA ILE A 3 -13.43 -15.89 -1.03
C ILE A 3 -14.93 -15.90 -0.75
N VAL A 4 -15.32 -15.54 0.47
CA VAL A 4 -16.73 -15.53 0.90
C VAL A 4 -17.08 -14.21 1.58
N ILE A 5 -18.38 -13.93 1.70
CA ILE A 5 -18.89 -12.79 2.47
C ILE A 5 -19.53 -13.32 3.75
N THR A 6 -19.06 -12.87 4.91
CA THR A 6 -19.53 -13.33 6.23
C THR A 6 -19.54 -12.21 7.26
N ASN A 7 -20.25 -12.39 8.36
CA ASN A 7 -20.16 -11.55 9.56
C ASN A 7 -19.61 -12.32 10.78
N GLY A 8 -19.06 -13.52 10.58
CA GLY A 8 -18.55 -14.41 11.63
C GLY A 8 -19.56 -15.46 12.09
N GLU A 9 -20.85 -15.19 11.97
CA GLU A 9 -21.92 -16.14 12.31
C GLU A 9 -22.61 -16.71 11.07
N HIS A 10 -22.79 -15.87 10.05
CA HIS A 10 -23.54 -16.21 8.85
C HIS A 10 -22.72 -15.92 7.60
N TYR A 11 -22.91 -16.74 6.57
CA TYR A 11 -22.34 -16.62 5.24
C TYR A 11 -23.41 -16.22 4.23
N ILE A 12 -23.04 -15.36 3.29
CA ILE A 12 -23.93 -14.93 2.21
C ILE A 12 -23.91 -15.95 1.08
N HIS A 13 -25.11 -16.37 0.67
CA HIS A 13 -25.38 -17.07 -0.56
C HIS A 13 -26.19 -16.16 -1.49
N ILE A 14 -25.81 -16.11 -2.76
CA ILE A 14 -26.51 -15.40 -3.82
C ILE A 14 -27.07 -16.47 -4.76
N ASN A 15 -28.39 -16.59 -4.80
CA ASN A 15 -29.04 -17.57 -5.67
C ASN A 15 -29.02 -17.13 -7.15
N GLU A 16 -29.51 -17.99 -8.04
CA GLU A 16 -29.56 -17.75 -9.48
C GLU A 16 -30.34 -16.49 -9.88
N HIS A 17 -31.29 -16.06 -9.04
CA HIS A 17 -32.08 -14.84 -9.22
C HIS A 17 -31.42 -13.59 -8.59
N GLY A 18 -30.20 -13.70 -8.07
CA GLY A 18 -29.46 -12.60 -7.44
C GLY A 18 -29.92 -12.23 -6.02
N LYS A 19 -30.76 -13.05 -5.39
CA LYS A 19 -31.26 -12.83 -4.03
C LYS A 19 -30.23 -13.27 -2.99
N TYR A 20 -30.04 -12.40 -1.99
CA TYR A 20 -29.12 -12.64 -0.87
C TYR A 20 -29.83 -13.47 0.21
N VAL A 21 -29.26 -14.63 0.51
CA VAL A 21 -29.70 -15.58 1.55
C VAL A 21 -28.55 -15.76 2.54
N LYS A 22 -28.88 -16.02 3.81
CA LYS A 22 -27.91 -16.20 4.90
C LYS A 22 -27.92 -17.66 5.35
N PHE A 23 -26.74 -18.26 5.47
CA PHE A 23 -26.55 -19.59 6.02
C PHE A 23 -25.59 -19.55 7.20
N ASN A 24 -25.75 -20.43 8.18
CA ASN A 24 -24.87 -20.54 9.35
C ASN A 24 -23.63 -21.43 9.10
N ASN A 25 -23.41 -21.87 7.87
CA ASN A 25 -22.32 -22.77 7.51
C ASN A 25 -21.64 -22.31 6.20
N LEU A 26 -20.36 -22.60 6.11
CA LEU A 26 -19.51 -22.20 4.99
C LEU A 26 -19.85 -22.92 3.68
N LEU A 27 -20.33 -24.18 3.77
CA LEU A 27 -20.58 -25.02 2.59
C LEU A 27 -21.61 -24.41 1.63
N ASN A 28 -22.58 -23.67 2.16
CA ASN A 28 -23.61 -23.01 1.37
C ASN A 28 -23.24 -21.58 0.92
N ALA A 29 -22.08 -21.07 1.32
CA ALA A 29 -21.64 -19.74 0.96
C ALA A 29 -21.38 -19.63 -0.55
N THR A 30 -21.74 -18.49 -1.15
CA THR A 30 -21.26 -18.18 -2.51
C THR A 30 -19.76 -17.94 -2.46
N GLN A 31 -19.03 -18.71 -3.26
CA GLN A 31 -17.58 -18.55 -3.44
C GLN A 31 -17.34 -17.59 -4.60
N PHE A 32 -16.55 -16.54 -4.35
CA PHE A 32 -16.20 -15.54 -5.34
C PHE A 32 -14.84 -15.85 -5.95
N ALA A 33 -14.67 -15.55 -7.24
CA ALA A 33 -13.40 -15.74 -7.93
C ALA A 33 -12.35 -14.73 -7.46
N SER A 34 -12.77 -13.59 -6.90
CA SER A 34 -11.87 -12.56 -6.38
C SER A 34 -12.48 -11.76 -5.24
N VAL A 35 -11.61 -11.12 -4.44
CA VAL A 35 -12.00 -10.12 -3.43
C VAL A 35 -12.79 -8.97 -4.05
N HIS A 36 -12.40 -8.52 -5.24
CA HIS A 36 -13.08 -7.43 -5.94
C HIS A 36 -14.54 -7.77 -6.25
N GLU A 37 -14.80 -8.99 -6.71
CA GLU A 37 -16.15 -9.46 -7.00
C GLU A 37 -17.03 -9.48 -5.74
N ALA A 38 -16.50 -10.03 -4.64
CA ALA A 38 -17.20 -10.06 -3.34
C ALA A 38 -17.55 -8.64 -2.85
N ILE A 39 -16.60 -7.70 -2.92
CA ILE A 39 -16.83 -6.29 -2.56
C ILE A 39 -17.92 -5.67 -3.42
N SER A 40 -17.91 -5.94 -4.74
CA SER A 40 -18.94 -5.43 -5.66
C SER A 40 -20.34 -5.89 -5.25
N ARG A 41 -20.50 -7.15 -4.82
CA ARG A 41 -21.78 -7.66 -4.30
C ARG A 41 -22.20 -6.95 -3.01
N ILE A 42 -21.29 -6.76 -2.05
CA ILE A 42 -21.59 -6.01 -0.82
C ILE A 42 -22.12 -4.61 -1.14
N LYS A 43 -21.44 -3.89 -2.04
CA LYS A 43 -21.82 -2.53 -2.45
C LYS A 43 -23.17 -2.46 -3.16
N LYS A 44 -23.58 -3.52 -3.87
CA LYS A 44 -24.89 -3.60 -4.54
C LYS A 44 -26.05 -3.82 -3.57
N ALA A 45 -25.80 -4.34 -2.36
CA ALA A 45 -26.85 -4.69 -1.41
C ALA A 45 -26.56 -4.23 0.04
N PRO A 46 -26.22 -2.93 0.27
CA PRO A 46 -25.68 -2.45 1.54
C PRO A 46 -26.60 -2.68 2.75
N ALA A 47 -27.92 -2.63 2.55
CA ALA A 47 -28.89 -2.90 3.61
C ALA A 47 -28.90 -4.37 4.07
N LYS A 48 -28.57 -5.31 3.17
CA LYS A 48 -28.53 -6.75 3.45
C LYS A 48 -27.18 -7.22 3.96
N THR A 49 -26.12 -6.48 3.64
CA THR A 49 -24.73 -6.79 3.94
C THR A 49 -24.11 -5.85 4.99
N LYS A 50 -24.92 -5.07 5.70
CA LYS A 50 -24.45 -4.24 6.82
C LYS A 50 -23.76 -5.11 7.87
N GLY A 51 -22.51 -4.79 8.21
CA GLY A 51 -21.68 -5.54 9.16
C GLY A 51 -21.00 -6.79 8.58
N TYR A 52 -21.25 -7.14 7.31
CA TYR A 52 -20.54 -8.22 6.64
C TYR A 52 -19.18 -7.73 6.09
N TYR A 53 -18.25 -8.66 6.01
CA TYR A 53 -16.90 -8.49 5.51
C TYR A 53 -16.55 -9.61 4.52
N VAL A 54 -15.54 -9.38 3.70
CA VAL A 54 -14.97 -10.39 2.81
C VAL A 54 -13.88 -11.12 3.57
N TYR A 55 -13.97 -12.44 3.55
CA TYR A 55 -13.10 -13.35 4.27
C TYR A 55 -12.50 -14.36 3.31
N ASP A 56 -11.20 -14.56 3.42
CA ASP A 56 -10.46 -15.57 2.68
C ASP A 56 -10.26 -16.80 3.57
N THR A 57 -10.96 -17.86 3.19
CA THR A 57 -10.92 -19.15 3.90
C THR A 57 -9.59 -19.88 3.78
N PHE A 58 -8.75 -19.51 2.80
CA PHE A 58 -7.44 -20.13 2.64
C PHE A 58 -6.40 -19.51 3.58
N THR A 59 -6.38 -18.18 3.69
CA THR A 59 -5.43 -17.47 4.56
C THR A 59 -5.95 -17.24 5.99
N ASP A 60 -7.20 -17.63 6.27
CA ASP A 60 -7.92 -17.39 7.53
C ASP A 60 -7.91 -15.90 7.92
N LYS A 61 -8.21 -15.04 6.94
CA LYS A 61 -8.13 -13.58 7.11
C LYS A 61 -9.34 -12.84 6.59
N ILE A 62 -9.72 -11.79 7.31
CA ILE A 62 -10.60 -10.75 6.79
C ILE A 62 -9.80 -9.93 5.78
N VAL A 63 -10.14 -10.07 4.50
CA VAL A 63 -9.45 -9.37 3.41
C VAL A 63 -10.10 -8.02 3.07
N TRP A 64 -11.33 -7.78 3.53
CA TRP A 64 -11.99 -6.47 3.41
C TRP A 64 -13.17 -6.32 4.38
N LYS A 65 -13.35 -5.16 5.02
CA LYS A 65 -14.54 -4.81 5.82
C LYS A 65 -14.94 -3.35 5.53
N GLN A 66 -16.25 -3.05 5.57
CA GLN A 66 -16.72 -1.67 5.63
C GLN A 66 -16.72 -1.17 7.06
N PHE A 67 -15.93 -0.13 7.33
CA PHE A 67 -15.87 0.54 8.62
C PHE A 67 -16.84 1.73 8.72
N THR A 68 -17.49 1.89 9.88
CA THR A 68 -18.26 3.11 10.22
C THR A 68 -17.34 4.32 10.31
N GLN A 69 -17.92 5.52 10.39
CA GLN A 69 -17.13 6.73 10.59
C GLN A 69 -16.40 6.71 11.94
N GLU A 70 -17.04 6.24 13.02
CA GLU A 70 -16.36 6.11 14.31
C GLU A 70 -15.24 5.06 14.25
N GLU A 71 -15.50 3.86 13.71
CA GLU A 71 -14.46 2.81 13.60
C GLU A 71 -13.26 3.29 12.76
N ARG A 72 -13.49 4.10 11.72
CA ARG A 72 -12.41 4.69 10.92
C ARG A 72 -11.59 5.70 11.75
N ILE A 73 -12.27 6.55 12.52
CA ILE A 73 -11.61 7.53 13.39
C ILE A 73 -10.79 6.80 14.45
N GLU A 74 -11.38 5.85 15.16
CA GLU A 74 -10.74 5.06 16.20
C GLU A 74 -9.53 4.28 15.65
N MET A 75 -9.69 3.56 14.54
CA MET A 75 -8.58 2.84 13.90
C MET A 75 -7.45 3.80 13.51
N GLN A 76 -7.80 4.99 13.03
CA GLN A 76 -6.83 6.00 12.65
C GLN A 76 -6.17 6.68 13.86
N GLU A 77 -6.88 6.83 14.98
CA GLU A 77 -6.36 7.34 16.25
C GLU A 77 -5.43 6.32 16.90
N ASN A 78 -5.86 5.06 17.03
CA ASN A 78 -5.04 3.96 17.52
C ASN A 78 -3.73 3.85 16.74
N LYS A 79 -3.80 3.93 15.41
CA LYS A 79 -2.62 3.97 14.55
C LYS A 79 -1.73 5.21 14.78
N ASN A 80 -2.28 6.37 15.14
CA ASN A 80 -1.43 7.52 15.49
C ASN A 80 -0.81 7.38 16.86
N VAL A 81 -1.50 6.74 17.82
CA VAL A 81 -0.99 6.49 19.18
C VAL A 81 0.16 5.50 19.10
N GLU A 82 -0.04 4.37 18.42
CA GLU A 82 1.01 3.36 18.20
C GLU A 82 2.25 3.94 17.52
N LEU A 83 2.06 4.94 16.64
CA LEU A 83 3.13 5.55 15.84
C LEU A 83 3.58 6.95 16.33
N GLU A 84 3.09 7.41 17.48
CA GLU A 84 3.30 8.77 18.03
C GLU A 84 3.16 9.93 17.01
N ILE A 85 2.20 9.82 16.08
CA ILE A 85 2.08 10.77 14.96
C ILE A 85 1.38 12.06 15.42
N LYS A 86 2.11 13.19 15.38
CA LYS A 86 1.53 14.53 15.59
C LYS A 86 0.86 15.04 14.31
N ARG A 87 -0.34 15.61 14.42
CA ARG A 87 -1.09 16.22 13.30
C ARG A 87 -1.24 17.73 13.45
N THR A 88 -1.44 18.44 12.35
CA THR A 88 -1.81 19.85 12.33
C THR A 88 -3.33 20.01 12.51
N ASN A 89 -3.79 21.24 12.77
CA ASN A 89 -5.21 21.56 12.93
C ASN A 89 -6.06 21.19 11.70
N ASN A 90 -5.43 21.07 10.51
CA ASN A 90 -6.08 20.67 9.26
C ASN A 90 -5.98 19.15 9.00
N GLY A 91 -5.61 18.34 10.00
CA GLY A 91 -5.55 16.88 9.92
C GLY A 91 -4.32 16.29 9.21
N LYS A 92 -3.39 17.11 8.71
CA LYS A 92 -2.16 16.63 8.05
C LYS A 92 -1.10 16.21 9.06
N ILE A 93 -0.31 15.18 8.74
CA ILE A 93 0.84 14.77 9.57
C ILE A 93 1.84 15.94 9.67
N LYS A 94 2.16 16.34 10.91
CA LYS A 94 3.12 17.40 11.21
C LYS A 94 4.52 16.84 11.07
N ARG A 95 5.21 17.21 9.98
CA ARG A 95 6.61 16.80 9.76
C ARG A 95 7.56 17.59 10.64
N LYS A 96 8.52 16.91 11.27
CA LYS A 96 9.64 17.58 11.96
C LYS A 96 10.50 18.36 10.96
N LYS A 97 10.93 19.56 11.36
CA LYS A 97 11.97 20.31 10.66
C LYS A 97 13.31 19.97 11.31
N TYR A 98 14.27 19.54 10.51
CA TYR A 98 15.62 19.24 10.96
C TYR A 98 16.55 20.43 10.69
N SER A 99 17.49 20.67 11.61
CA SER A 99 18.49 21.74 11.46
C SER A 99 19.40 21.48 10.26
N GLN A 100 20.09 22.52 9.80
CA GLN A 100 21.08 22.39 8.72
C GLN A 100 22.25 21.46 9.10
N SER A 101 22.63 21.43 10.38
CA SER A 101 23.67 20.51 10.87
C SER A 101 23.22 19.05 10.75
N VAL A 102 22.00 18.70 11.17
CA VAL A 102 21.47 17.33 11.04
C VAL A 102 21.34 16.94 9.57
N ARG A 103 20.86 17.86 8.73
CA ARG A 103 20.79 17.66 7.27
C ARG A 103 22.16 17.36 6.69
N LYS A 104 23.19 18.11 7.07
CA LYS A 104 24.57 17.88 6.62
C LYS A 104 25.10 16.51 7.05
N VAL A 105 24.86 16.08 8.30
CA VAL A 105 25.27 14.74 8.77
C VAL A 105 24.64 13.64 7.92
N ILE A 106 23.33 13.74 7.63
CA ILE A 106 22.63 12.77 6.77
C ILE A 106 23.21 12.82 5.35
N TYR A 107 23.44 14.00 4.80
CA TYR A 107 24.03 14.16 3.46
C TYR A 107 25.40 13.48 3.37
N ASP A 108 26.29 13.75 4.32
CA ASP A 108 27.66 13.22 4.35
C ASP A 108 27.66 11.69 4.53
N LYS A 109 26.75 11.15 5.37
CA LYS A 109 26.57 9.70 5.57
C LYS A 109 26.33 8.93 4.26
N TYR A 110 25.63 9.55 3.31
CA TYR A 110 25.25 8.93 2.04
C TYR A 110 26.03 9.49 0.85
N ASP A 111 27.21 10.06 1.08
CA ASP A 111 28.08 10.62 0.03
C ASP A 111 27.35 11.67 -0.84
N GLY A 112 26.39 12.41 -0.27
CA GLY A 112 25.60 13.38 -1.01
C GLY A 112 24.83 12.78 -2.19
N ARG A 113 24.39 11.51 -2.09
CA ARG A 113 23.64 10.82 -3.14
C ARG A 113 22.19 10.61 -2.75
N CYS A 114 21.30 10.82 -3.72
CA CYS A 114 19.90 10.47 -3.60
C CYS A 114 19.75 8.96 -3.38
N GLN A 115 19.11 8.55 -2.29
CA GLN A 115 18.93 7.13 -1.94
C GLN A 115 17.86 6.42 -2.77
N LEU A 116 17.15 7.11 -3.66
CA LEU A 116 16.18 6.50 -4.58
C LEU A 116 16.73 6.32 -6.00
N CYS A 117 17.69 7.14 -6.43
CA CYS A 117 18.21 7.08 -7.81
C CYS A 117 19.73 7.11 -7.95
N GLY A 118 20.47 7.19 -6.83
CA GLY A 118 21.94 7.16 -6.79
C GLY A 118 22.66 8.42 -7.28
N ARG A 119 21.95 9.39 -7.85
CA ARG A 119 22.53 10.64 -8.37
C ARG A 119 23.11 11.48 -7.23
N LYS A 120 24.28 12.09 -7.48
CA LYS A 120 24.82 13.16 -6.63
C LYS A 120 23.85 14.34 -6.63
N ILE A 121 23.65 14.93 -5.46
CA ILE A 121 22.78 16.09 -5.24
C ILE A 121 23.56 17.14 -4.45
N LEU A 122 23.22 18.42 -4.60
CA LEU A 122 23.76 19.46 -3.74
C LEU A 122 23.05 19.43 -2.38
N LEU A 123 23.78 19.80 -1.31
CA LEU A 123 23.18 19.92 0.02
C LEU A 123 22.01 20.93 0.05
N SER A 124 22.09 21.99 -0.78
CA SER A 124 21.02 22.98 -0.97
C SER A 124 19.74 22.39 -1.56
N ASP A 125 19.89 21.42 -2.46
CA ASP A 125 18.78 20.85 -3.25
C ASP A 125 18.26 19.53 -2.64
N MET A 126 18.95 19.05 -1.61
CA MET A 126 18.60 17.84 -0.90
C MET A 126 17.27 18.00 -0.16
N THR A 127 16.40 17.03 -0.36
CA THR A 127 15.22 16.82 0.49
C THR A 127 15.48 15.63 1.41
N LEU A 128 14.81 15.62 2.56
CA LEU A 128 14.80 14.45 3.44
C LEU A 128 13.51 13.67 3.18
N ASP A 129 13.64 12.37 3.03
CA ASP A 129 12.51 11.44 2.97
C ASP A 129 12.65 10.37 4.05
N HIS A 130 11.53 9.82 4.46
CA HIS A 130 11.51 8.68 5.37
C HIS A 130 11.65 7.38 4.57
N HIS A 131 12.64 6.56 4.90
CA HIS A 131 12.87 5.27 4.24
C HIS A 131 11.60 4.41 4.33
N ILE A 132 11.06 4.26 5.54
CA ILE A 132 9.70 3.77 5.79
C ILE A 132 8.78 4.97 6.03
N ALA A 133 7.69 5.11 5.27
CA ALA A 133 6.78 6.23 5.42
C ALA A 133 6.12 6.27 6.82
N LEU A 134 5.93 7.47 7.38
CA LEU A 134 5.26 7.65 8.69
C LEU A 134 3.86 7.01 8.74
N SER A 135 3.10 7.08 7.64
CA SER A 135 1.76 6.47 7.54
C SER A 135 1.78 4.94 7.60
N MET A 136 2.95 4.32 7.52
CA MET A 136 3.17 2.88 7.60
C MET A 136 3.94 2.46 8.86
N GLY A 137 4.15 3.39 9.79
CA GLY A 137 4.86 3.12 11.03
C GLY A 137 6.36 3.30 10.98
N GLY A 138 6.87 4.02 9.97
CA GLY A 138 8.25 4.49 10.02
C GLY A 138 8.46 5.50 11.15
N ALA A 139 9.61 5.43 11.80
CA ALA A 139 10.00 6.37 12.86
C ALA A 139 10.22 7.79 12.31
N ASP A 140 9.87 8.81 13.09
CA ASP A 140 10.14 10.22 12.73
C ASP A 140 11.45 10.73 13.38
N ASP A 141 12.57 10.09 13.03
CA ASP A 141 13.91 10.45 13.48
C ASP A 141 15.00 10.15 12.43
N VAL A 142 16.23 10.56 12.73
CA VAL A 142 17.39 10.50 11.82
C VAL A 142 17.71 9.08 11.34
N SER A 143 17.38 8.04 12.11
CA SER A 143 17.62 6.64 11.72
C SER A 143 16.80 6.23 10.50
N ASN A 144 15.62 6.81 10.32
CA ASN A 144 14.71 6.54 9.22
C ASN A 144 14.78 7.60 8.10
N LEU A 145 15.70 8.56 8.17
CA LEU A 145 15.83 9.61 7.16
C LEU A 145 16.92 9.31 6.15
N VAL A 146 16.57 9.54 4.89
CA VAL A 146 17.47 9.42 3.75
C VAL A 146 17.48 10.69 2.91
N PRO A 147 18.62 11.05 2.30
CA PRO A 147 18.70 12.18 1.39
C PRO A 147 18.14 11.78 0.02
N THR A 148 17.26 12.61 -0.52
CA THR A 148 16.62 12.40 -1.82
C THR A 148 16.64 13.67 -2.65
N CYS A 149 16.75 13.54 -3.98
CA CYS A 149 16.45 14.66 -4.87
C CYS A 149 14.94 14.95 -4.86
N LEU A 150 14.56 16.20 -5.09
CA LEU A 150 13.16 16.62 -5.10
C LEU A 150 12.27 15.81 -6.08
N PRO A 151 12.71 15.48 -7.32
CA PRO A 151 11.90 14.66 -8.23
C PRO A 151 11.60 13.27 -7.67
N CYS A 152 12.59 12.57 -7.14
CA CYS A 152 12.40 11.22 -6.59
C CYS A 152 11.52 11.25 -5.34
N ASN A 153 11.71 12.22 -4.44
CA ASN A 153 10.87 12.37 -3.26
C ASN A 153 9.40 12.60 -3.64
N ARG A 154 9.14 13.49 -4.62
CA ARG A 154 7.79 13.71 -5.14
C ARG A 154 7.20 12.47 -5.82
N PHE A 155 8.01 11.72 -6.56
CA PHE A 155 7.58 10.48 -7.22
C PHE A 155 7.21 9.39 -6.21
N LYS A 156 7.99 9.24 -5.13
CA LYS A 156 7.71 8.30 -4.03
C LYS A 156 6.48 8.70 -3.22
N SER A 157 6.34 9.99 -2.89
CA SER A 157 5.19 10.53 -2.15
C SER A 157 4.93 9.71 -0.86
N ASN A 158 3.70 9.23 -0.64
CA ASN A 158 3.29 8.42 0.49
C ASN A 158 3.18 6.92 0.16
N ILE A 159 3.84 6.46 -0.91
CA ILE A 159 3.76 5.07 -1.35
C ILE A 159 4.60 4.20 -0.43
N ALA A 160 4.06 3.02 -0.14
CA ALA A 160 4.74 2.01 0.63
C ALA A 160 6.07 1.59 -0.03
N PRO A 161 7.14 1.31 0.74
CA PRO A 161 8.41 0.88 0.16
C PRO A 161 8.25 -0.28 -0.84
N ALA A 162 7.57 -1.36 -0.45
CA ALA A 162 7.33 -2.52 -1.34
C ALA A 162 6.54 -2.16 -2.61
N LEU A 163 5.46 -1.39 -2.48
CA LEU A 163 4.67 -0.93 -3.64
C LEU A 163 5.46 0.04 -4.53
N PHE A 164 6.39 0.80 -3.94
CA PHE A 164 7.22 1.74 -4.67
C PHE A 164 8.25 1.00 -5.53
N GLU A 165 8.87 -0.03 -4.96
CA GLU A 165 9.80 -0.92 -5.67
C GLU A 165 9.09 -1.66 -6.81
N GLU A 166 7.93 -2.26 -6.53
CA GLU A 166 7.12 -2.92 -7.56
C GLU A 166 6.75 -1.96 -8.69
N ARG A 167 6.33 -0.73 -8.36
CA ARG A 167 5.99 0.26 -9.38
C ARG A 167 7.19 0.70 -10.21
N ILE A 168 8.38 0.80 -9.62
CA ILE A 168 9.61 1.07 -10.38
C ILE A 168 9.87 -0.09 -11.36
N ARG A 169 9.74 -1.33 -10.90
CA ARG A 169 9.91 -2.53 -11.72
C ARG A 169 8.93 -2.56 -12.88
N GLU A 170 7.64 -2.33 -12.63
CA GLU A 170 6.60 -2.28 -13.67
C GLU A 170 6.90 -1.20 -14.72
N ILE A 171 7.24 0.01 -14.29
CA ILE A 171 7.60 1.11 -15.19
C ILE A 171 8.82 0.74 -16.02
N PHE A 172 9.85 0.18 -15.39
CA PHE A 172 11.05 -0.26 -16.09
C PHE A 172 10.72 -1.32 -17.15
N MET A 173 10.02 -2.40 -16.77
CA MET A 173 9.65 -3.48 -17.68
C MET A 173 8.81 -2.98 -18.86
N TYR A 174 7.81 -2.14 -18.60
CA TYR A 174 6.98 -1.55 -19.66
C TYR A 174 7.79 -0.68 -20.64
N GLN A 175 8.66 0.18 -20.13
CA GLN A 175 9.46 1.09 -20.97
C GLN A 175 10.50 0.35 -21.80
N MET A 176 11.06 -0.74 -21.25
CA MET A 176 11.99 -1.60 -21.98
C MET A 176 11.28 -2.42 -23.06
N GLU A 177 10.12 -3.00 -22.74
CA GLU A 177 9.26 -3.69 -23.71
C GLU A 177 8.91 -2.77 -24.88
N LYS A 178 8.44 -1.55 -24.59
CA LYS A 178 8.08 -0.57 -25.62
C LYS A 178 9.25 -0.22 -26.54
N LYS A 179 10.49 -0.22 -26.03
CA LYS A 179 11.67 0.20 -26.78
C LYS A 179 12.36 -0.93 -27.54
N PHE A 180 12.24 -2.16 -27.06
CA PHE A 180 13.04 -3.30 -27.53
C PHE A 180 12.20 -4.52 -27.91
N SER A 181 10.87 -4.43 -27.98
CA SER A 181 9.97 -5.55 -28.31
C SER A 181 10.30 -6.24 -29.63
N ASP A 182 10.90 -5.55 -30.60
CA ASP A 182 11.32 -6.11 -31.88
C ASP A 182 12.66 -6.86 -31.82
N LYS A 183 13.38 -6.80 -30.69
CA LYS A 183 14.70 -7.43 -30.53
C LYS A 183 14.55 -8.78 -29.85
N TRP A 184 14.99 -9.84 -30.52
CA TRP A 184 15.04 -11.19 -29.94
C TRP A 184 15.80 -11.24 -28.61
N ILE A 185 16.85 -10.42 -28.45
CA ILE A 185 17.62 -10.32 -27.21
C ILE A 185 16.77 -9.82 -26.03
N TRP A 186 15.75 -9.00 -26.29
CA TRP A 186 14.83 -8.55 -25.24
C TRP A 186 13.98 -9.70 -24.71
N CYS A 187 13.48 -10.59 -25.58
CA CYS A 187 12.75 -11.78 -25.12
C CYS A 187 13.59 -12.62 -24.14
N PHE A 188 14.87 -12.78 -24.44
CA PHE A 188 15.81 -13.49 -23.55
C PHE A 188 16.07 -12.73 -22.25
N VAL A 189 16.41 -11.44 -22.33
CA VAL A 189 16.70 -10.60 -21.16
C VAL A 189 15.47 -10.47 -20.25
N LYS A 190 14.28 -10.32 -20.82
CA LYS A 190 13.02 -10.25 -20.09
C LYS A 190 12.79 -11.49 -19.24
N GLY A 191 13.01 -12.68 -19.80
CA GLY A 191 12.88 -13.94 -19.05
C GLY A 191 13.85 -14.04 -17.87
N ILE A 192 15.09 -13.53 -18.02
CA ILE A 192 16.05 -13.44 -16.92
C ILE A 192 15.59 -12.43 -15.87
N LEU A 193 15.16 -11.24 -16.30
CA LEU A 193 14.72 -10.18 -15.40
C LEU A 193 13.51 -10.61 -14.55
N GLU A 194 12.53 -11.29 -15.15
CA GLU A 194 11.33 -11.79 -14.44
C GLU A 194 11.65 -12.84 -13.37
N ILE A 195 12.82 -13.49 -13.44
CA ILE A 195 13.32 -14.42 -12.41
C ILE A 195 14.06 -13.67 -11.29
N LEU A 196 14.79 -12.60 -11.64
CA LEU A 196 15.69 -11.91 -10.73
C LEU A 196 15.01 -10.80 -9.91
N ILE A 197 13.98 -10.14 -10.45
CA ILE A 197 13.33 -8.96 -9.86
C ILE A 197 11.80 -9.00 -9.94
#